data_AF-A0A7K4CDM4-F1
#
_entry.id   AF-A0A7K4CDM4-F1
#
_cell.length_a   1.000
_cell.length_b   1.000
_cell.length_c   1.000
_cell.angle_alpha   90.00
_cell.angle_beta   90.00
_cell.angle_gamma   90.00
#
_symmetry.space_group_name_H-M   'P 1'
#
loop_
_entity.id
_entity.type
_entity.pdbx_description
1 polymer ?
#
loop_
_entity_poly.entity_id
_entity_poly.type
_entity_poly.pdbx_seq_one_letter_code
_entity_poly.pdbx_strand_id
1 'polypeptide(L)' 'MSAPKATPHVQRHIFNPKKAAWLDGRLRRFLYRPDRLAKRFVQPGSRVLDFGCGPGFFTRAFAQRAG' A
#
# COMPACT_ATOMS: atom_id res chain seq x y z
N MET A 1 -44.79 11.00 10.72
CA MET A 1 -43.40 10.72 11.15
C MET A 1 -42.59 10.46 9.89
N SER A 2 -41.76 11.42 9.46
CA SER A 2 -41.00 11.30 8.21
C SER A 2 -39.69 10.56 8.45
N ALA A 3 -39.37 9.62 7.57
CA ALA A 3 -38.15 8.82 7.61
C ALA A 3 -36.88 9.71 7.58
N PRO A 4 -35.79 9.32 8.26
CA PRO A 4 -34.53 10.08 8.20
C PRO A 4 -34.00 10.07 6.77
N LYS A 5 -33.72 11.26 6.23
CA LYS A 5 -33.04 11.42 4.93
C LYS A 5 -31.65 10.82 5.01
N ALA A 6 -31.36 9.85 4.14
CA ALA A 6 -30.04 9.26 4.02
C ALA A 6 -28.99 10.36 3.72
N THR A 7 -27.97 10.44 4.56
CA THR A 7 -26.81 11.32 4.37
C THR A 7 -26.10 10.94 3.06
N PRO A 8 -25.59 11.90 2.27
CA PRO A 8 -24.88 11.59 1.04
C PRO A 8 -23.67 10.73 1.39
N HIS A 9 -23.60 9.52 0.82
CA HIS A 9 -22.42 8.68 0.94
C HIS A 9 -21.23 9.45 0.33
N VAL A 10 -20.28 9.88 1.15
CA VAL A 10 -18.98 10.37 0.68
C VAL A 10 -18.41 9.26 -0.22
N GLN A 11 -18.32 9.50 -1.52
CA GLN A 11 -17.72 8.55 -2.46
C GLN A 11 -16.25 8.37 -2.08
N ARG A 12 -15.97 7.34 -1.28
CA ARG A 12 -14.60 6.92 -0.98
C ARG A 12 -14.09 6.21 -2.23
N HIS A 13 -13.17 6.85 -2.95
CA HIS A 13 -12.42 6.21 -4.03
C HIS A 13 -11.53 5.11 -3.42
N ILE A 14 -12.10 3.92 -3.26
CA ILE A 14 -11.45 2.74 -2.71
C ILE A 14 -10.97 1.88 -3.88
N PHE A 15 -9.73 1.42 -3.81
CA PHE A 15 -9.16 0.53 -4.82
C PHE A 15 -9.92 -0.82 -4.83
N ASN A 16 -10.29 -1.31 -6.03
CA ASN A 16 -10.99 -2.58 -6.16
C ASN A 16 -10.03 -3.75 -5.85
N PRO A 17 -10.28 -4.55 -4.80
CA PRO A 17 -9.37 -5.62 -4.38
C PRO A 17 -9.19 -6.73 -5.43
N LYS A 18 -10.16 -6.93 -6.34
CA LYS A 18 -10.03 -7.90 -7.44
C LYS A 18 -8.88 -7.55 -8.41
N LYS A 19 -8.42 -6.30 -8.41
CA LYS A 19 -7.28 -5.82 -9.22
C LYS A 19 -5.96 -5.81 -8.45
N ALA A 20 -5.91 -6.33 -7.22
CA ALA A 20 -4.73 -6.27 -6.37
C ALA A 20 -3.47 -6.90 -7.00
N ALA A 21 -3.63 -7.96 -7.81
CA ALA A 21 -2.51 -8.58 -8.53
C ALA A 21 -1.73 -7.60 -9.43
N TRP A 22 -2.39 -6.57 -9.97
CA TRP A 22 -1.73 -5.53 -10.78
C TRP A 22 -0.73 -4.70 -9.96
N LEU A 23 -0.94 -4.62 -8.65
CA LEU A 23 -0.08 -3.87 -7.75
C LEU A 23 1.24 -4.60 -7.41
N ASP A 24 1.37 -5.90 -7.72
CA ASP A 24 2.56 -6.71 -7.43
C ASP A 24 3.29 -7.25 -8.69
N GLY A 25 2.97 -6.70 -9.87
CA GLY A 25 3.56 -7.15 -11.13
C GLY A 25 5.06 -6.88 -11.26
N ARG A 26 5.76 -7.74 -12.03
CA ARG A 26 7.21 -7.60 -12.32
C ARG A 26 7.57 -6.27 -12.98
N LEU A 27 6.72 -5.75 -13.85
CA LEU A 27 6.90 -4.42 -14.47
C LEU A 27 6.97 -3.31 -13.42
N ARG A 28 6.06 -3.35 -12.44
CA ARG A 28 6.05 -2.37 -11.34
C ARG A 28 7.32 -2.48 -10.49
N ARG A 29 7.80 -3.70 -10.24
CA ARG A 29 9.07 -3.95 -9.53
C ARG A 29 10.26 -3.32 -10.25
N PHE A 30 10.31 -3.45 -11.58
CA PHE A 30 11.35 -2.83 -12.39
C PHE A 30 11.28 -1.29 -12.36
N LEU A 31 10.08 -0.72 -12.51
CA LEU A 31 9.88 0.73 -12.55
C LEU A 31 10.18 1.41 -11.20
N TYR A 32 9.64 0.86 -10.10
CA TYR A 32 9.70 1.51 -8.78
C TYR A 32 10.86 1.04 -7.89
N ARG A 33 11.47 -0.12 -8.19
CA ARG A 33 12.65 -0.67 -7.50
C ARG A 33 12.55 -0.56 -5.96
N PRO A 34 11.61 -1.29 -5.32
CA PRO A 34 11.29 -1.13 -3.90
C PRO A 34 12.51 -1.29 -2.98
N ASP A 35 13.49 -2.12 -3.36
CA ASP A 35 14.72 -2.33 -2.60
C ASP A 35 15.58 -1.06 -2.51
N ARG A 36 15.60 -0.24 -3.57
CA ARG A 36 16.31 1.04 -3.58
C ARG A 36 15.63 2.04 -2.67
N LEU A 37 14.30 2.06 -2.67
CA LEU A 37 13.52 2.90 -1.78
C LEU A 37 13.76 2.51 -0.31
N ALA A 38 13.71 1.21 -0.02
CA ALA A 38 14.01 0.65 1.29
C ALA A 38 15.40 1.06 1.78
N LYS A 39 16.44 0.89 0.95
CA LYS A 39 17.81 1.29 1.30
C LYS A 39 17.94 2.78 1.64
N ARG A 40 17.17 3.63 0.98
CA ARG A 40 17.23 5.10 1.18
C ARG A 40 16.50 5.57 2.44
N PHE A 41 15.39 4.92 2.79
CA PHE A 41 14.47 5.45 3.82
C PHE A 41 14.32 4.57 5.07
N VAL A 42 14.76 3.32 5.03
CA VAL A 42 14.67 2.38 6.15
C VAL A 42 16.07 2.04 6.64
N GLN A 43 16.31 2.26 7.94
CA GLN A 43 17.54 1.83 8.62
C GLN A 43 17.37 0.41 9.18
N PRO A 44 18.45 -0.38 9.32
CA PRO A 44 18.34 -1.67 9.99
C PRO A 44 17.97 -1.47 11.47
N GLY A 45 17.17 -2.37 12.02
CA GLY A 45 16.55 -2.30 13.33
C GLY A 45 15.32 -1.38 13.44
N SER A 46 14.89 -0.72 12.34
CA SER A 46 13.78 0.22 12.38
C SER A 46 12.42 -0.47 12.48
N ARG A 47 11.49 0.14 13.22
CA ARG A 47 10.06 -0.22 13.16
C ARG A 47 9.38 0.60 12.07
N VAL A 48 8.79 -0.06 11.07
CA VAL A 48 8.20 0.59 9.90
C VAL A 48 6.70 0.32 9.82
N LEU A 49 5.92 1.37 9.53
CA LEU A 49 4.50 1.29 9.20
C LEU A 49 4.30 1.68 7.73
N ASP A 50 3.65 0.83 6.96
CA ASP A 50 3.37 1.04 5.53
C ASP A 50 1.86 1.28 5.31
N PHE A 51 1.47 2.54 5.11
CA PHE A 51 0.09 2.92 4.90
C PHE A 51 -0.38 2.50 3.50
N GLY A 52 -1.47 1.72 3.45
CA GLY A 52 -1.99 1.22 2.16
C GLY A 52 -1.07 0.16 1.54
N CYS A 53 -0.49 -0.72 2.36
CA CYS A 53 0.45 -1.75 1.95
C CYS A 53 -0.03 -2.64 0.79
N GLY A 54 -1.35 -2.83 0.65
CA GLY A 54 -1.94 -3.64 -0.42
C GLY A 54 -1.35 -5.06 -0.41
N PRO A 55 -0.88 -5.60 -1.55
CA PRO A 55 -0.21 -6.91 -1.59
C PRO A 55 1.16 -6.98 -0.90
N GLY A 56 1.68 -5.87 -0.38
CA GLY A 56 2.98 -5.80 0.28
C GLY A 56 4.17 -5.52 -0.65
N PHE A 57 3.92 -4.90 -1.81
CA PHE A 57 4.95 -4.61 -2.84
C PHE A 57 6.17 -3.87 -2.27
N PHE A 58 5.94 -2.83 -1.45
CA PHE A 58 7.00 -2.09 -0.75
C PHE A 58 7.31 -2.69 0.63
N THR A 59 6.27 -3.14 1.35
CA THR A 59 6.39 -3.69 2.70
C THR A 59 7.45 -4.79 2.80
N ARG A 60 7.53 -5.69 1.82
CA ARG A 60 8.52 -6.78 1.81
C ARG A 60 9.96 -6.26 1.80
N ALA A 61 10.25 -5.25 0.96
CA ALA A 61 11.58 -4.65 0.88
C ALA A 61 11.92 -3.87 2.15
N PHE A 62 10.93 -3.19 2.75
CA PHE A 62 11.12 -2.50 4.03
C PHE A 62 11.40 -3.48 5.16
N ALA A 63 10.64 -4.57 5.27
CA ALA A 63 10.86 -5.61 6.26
C ALA A 63 12.26 -6.22 6.13
N GLN A 64 12.68 -6.57 4.91
CA GLN A 64 14.02 -7.10 4.67
C GLN A 64 15.13 -6.11 5.04
N ARG A 65 14.89 -4.81 4.87
CA ARG A 65 15.86 -3.76 5.22
C ARG A 65 15.91 -3.47 6.72
N ALA A 66 14.76 -3.54 7.38
CA ALA A 66 14.60 -3.35 8.81
C ALA A 66 15.22 -4.50 9.61
N GLY A 67 15.16 -5.73 9.11
CA GLY A 67 15.71 -6.91 9.82
C GLY A 67 14.66 -7.59 10.68
#